data_AF-A0A7X7T8F3-F1
#
_entry.id   AF-A0A7X7T8F3-F1
#
_cell.length_a   1.000
_cell.length_b   1.000
_cell.length_c   1.000
_cell.angle_alpha   90.00
_cell.angle_beta   90.00
_cell.angle_gamma   90.00
#
_symmetry.space_group_name_H-M   'P 1'
#
loop_
_entity.id
_entity.type
_entity.pdbx_description
1 polymer ?
#
loop_
_entity_poly.entity_id
_entity_poly.type
_entity_poly.pdbx_seq_one_letter_code
_entity_poly.pdbx_strand_id
1 'polypeptide(L)'
;MSNELTTLPQFTRNLFRHAFWVLPWFCRTHPDLQLRLRPGTDLSGYLHAIQGDHSSIFGSHPAMAEANQCLKKFYDSLKPAGGRKGNQEALCHWSAAWKLAWKGRKVLQLRGHEVRLMKCCYQVFCSYRTDSLPVLISMARLIDRVAIQLARSIHTNGDTPRKSLEKANREWLGIIQTLFGTEQVTPELTRQAAKRKPRQYRLYRQCVTRRREAARLRIIERFDEENWYPIVDVDILIEKLREDGIEDLVPGGFRGRVSVQPTGYPLTFYTYAGLELEKPPLHQVEMNPLYGIREPDRKYRIHPVNDGTFYCITHAAMGDSLTKHYTLEYKRRARKLKYDSVRVLGESIEEVRKRLIEHLSCEHRNTWVQAVMCLFMDLTCARIGNTASAEGENQAFGVTTFRTREHVRIHKDYIEIAYLGKHQQAQRHVLSMRDVLSGGAIEYRVASKVLLLAKEKRQHLFTQENGKPFSPDMVNDYFTCRFPAPDRGLPMGGAGAPCTVHNLRNFHATRRFSEFVHEFAATHYNPSYEDLLIAYQGCTRSSKRQEIKGILQSIAEMLGNTPGICRRAYIDPREQLMFFKRWGYRPPDALIRDLYENEDADPYGLEEILVHESHGRGSAEILLSAH
;
A
#
# COMPACT_ATOMS: atom_id res chain seq x y z
N MET A 1 7.90 3.70 -7.17
CA MET A 1 8.01 4.89 -8.05
C MET A 1 9.32 4.96 -8.82
N SER A 2 10.53 5.11 -8.22
CA SER A 2 11.75 5.07 -9.06
C SER A 2 11.83 3.75 -9.85
N ASN A 3 11.58 2.63 -9.16
CA ASN A 3 11.45 1.29 -9.75
C ASN A 3 10.19 1.06 -10.63
N GLU A 4 9.14 1.89 -10.49
CA GLU A 4 7.91 1.80 -11.31
C GLU A 4 8.01 2.68 -12.58
N LEU A 5 8.94 3.65 -12.57
CA LEU A 5 9.18 4.63 -13.63
C LEU A 5 10.32 4.19 -14.56
N THR A 6 11.13 3.21 -14.16
CA THR A 6 12.08 2.51 -15.06
C THR A 6 11.40 1.46 -15.93
N THR A 7 10.26 0.91 -15.49
CA THR A 7 9.44 -0.09 -16.20
C THR A 7 8.13 0.50 -16.73
N LEU A 8 8.19 1.72 -17.26
CA LEU A 8 7.01 2.38 -17.82
C LEU A 8 6.52 1.64 -19.09
N PRO A 9 5.23 1.26 -19.18
CA PRO A 9 4.56 0.98 -20.44
C PRO A 9 4.84 2.04 -21.51
N GLN A 10 4.84 1.60 -22.76
CA GLN A 10 5.11 2.45 -23.91
C GLN A 10 4.17 3.66 -23.96
N PHE A 11 2.88 3.44 -23.66
CA PHE A 11 1.88 4.51 -23.54
C PHE A 11 2.35 5.62 -22.59
N THR A 12 2.81 5.24 -21.40
CA THR A 12 3.27 6.17 -20.39
C THR A 12 4.52 6.90 -20.84
N ARG A 13 5.53 6.19 -21.33
CA ARG A 13 6.74 6.83 -21.88
C ARG A 13 6.40 7.85 -22.96
N ASN A 14 5.48 7.51 -23.86
CA ASN A 14 5.03 8.40 -24.92
C ASN A 14 4.30 9.63 -24.36
N LEU A 15 3.33 9.44 -23.45
CA LEU A 15 2.60 10.52 -22.80
C LEU A 15 3.55 11.49 -22.09
N PHE A 16 4.50 10.96 -21.34
CA PHE A 16 5.51 11.74 -20.64
C PHE A 16 6.46 12.44 -21.62
N ARG A 17 7.11 11.71 -22.53
CA ARG A 17 8.05 12.27 -23.52
C ARG A 17 7.40 13.42 -24.28
N HIS A 18 6.21 13.20 -24.80
CA HIS A 18 5.47 14.21 -25.53
C HIS A 18 5.12 15.43 -24.65
N ALA A 19 4.58 15.22 -23.45
CA ALA A 19 4.24 16.32 -22.54
C ALA A 19 5.46 17.19 -22.18
N PHE A 20 6.65 16.61 -22.05
CA PHE A 20 7.89 17.33 -21.72
C PHE A 20 8.59 17.94 -22.93
N TRP A 21 8.49 17.34 -24.12
CA TRP A 21 9.13 17.86 -25.32
C TRP A 21 8.45 19.13 -25.84
N VAL A 22 7.12 19.22 -25.71
CA VAL A 22 6.36 20.42 -26.09
C VAL A 22 6.47 21.53 -25.04
N LEU A 23 6.81 21.18 -23.80
CA LEU A 23 6.78 22.11 -22.66
C LEU A 23 7.66 23.36 -22.85
N PRO A 24 8.92 23.30 -23.36
CA PRO A 24 9.70 24.50 -23.64
C PRO A 24 9.05 25.44 -24.65
N TRP A 25 8.52 24.90 -25.76
CA TRP A 25 7.80 25.69 -26.76
C TRP A 25 6.57 26.38 -26.14
N PHE A 26 5.79 25.64 -25.34
CA PHE A 26 4.62 26.18 -24.64
C PHE A 26 5.02 27.34 -23.70
N CYS A 27 6.06 27.16 -22.89
CA CYS A 27 6.55 28.18 -21.97
C CYS A 27 7.04 29.46 -22.68
N ARG A 28 7.71 29.33 -23.84
CA ARG A 28 8.17 30.47 -24.65
C ARG A 28 7.00 31.25 -25.28
N THR A 29 5.92 30.55 -25.59
CA THR A 29 4.81 31.06 -26.41
C THR A 29 3.67 31.61 -25.56
N HIS A 30 3.57 31.20 -24.29
CA HIS A 30 2.52 31.63 -23.39
C HIS A 30 3.02 32.75 -22.43
N PRO A 31 2.74 34.03 -22.72
CA PRO A 31 3.32 35.16 -21.98
C PRO A 31 2.95 35.20 -20.49
N ASP A 32 1.78 34.69 -20.11
CA ASP A 32 1.26 34.79 -18.73
C ASP A 32 1.94 33.85 -17.73
N LEU A 33 2.72 32.86 -18.19
CA LEU A 33 3.33 31.88 -17.28
C LEU A 33 4.59 32.42 -16.59
N GLN A 34 5.15 33.54 -17.04
CA GLN A 34 6.38 34.14 -16.49
C GLN A 34 7.55 33.13 -16.39
N LEU A 35 7.66 32.23 -17.37
CA LEU A 35 8.69 31.21 -17.46
C LEU A 35 9.76 31.64 -18.47
N ARG A 36 11.02 31.32 -18.18
CA ARG A 36 12.16 31.57 -19.06
C ARG A 36 12.83 30.25 -19.44
N LEU A 37 13.36 30.23 -20.66
CA LEU A 37 14.24 29.15 -21.14
C LEU A 37 15.70 29.59 -21.02
N ARG A 38 16.59 28.65 -20.71
CA ARG A 38 18.04 28.90 -20.78
C ARG A 38 18.44 29.37 -22.19
N PRO A 39 19.29 30.40 -22.32
CA PRO A 39 19.79 30.87 -23.62
C PRO A 39 20.47 29.73 -24.39
N GLY A 40 20.26 29.69 -25.71
CA GLY A 40 20.86 28.67 -26.60
C GLY A 40 20.11 27.33 -26.68
N THR A 41 18.95 27.19 -26.03
CA THR A 41 18.08 26.03 -26.23
C THR A 41 17.51 26.06 -27.65
N ASP A 42 18.04 25.23 -28.58
CA ASP A 42 17.44 25.07 -29.91
C ASP A 42 16.06 24.43 -29.74
N LEU A 43 15.01 25.09 -30.25
CA LEU A 43 13.64 24.55 -30.23
C LEU A 43 13.25 23.96 -31.59
N SER A 44 14.02 24.28 -32.63
CA SER A 44 13.68 24.02 -34.03
C SER A 44 13.79 22.54 -34.37
N GLY A 45 14.87 21.88 -33.93
CA GLY A 45 15.04 20.43 -34.09
C GLY A 45 13.96 19.62 -33.35
N TYR A 46 13.53 20.06 -32.16
CA TYR A 46 12.51 19.37 -31.39
C TYR A 46 11.11 19.53 -31.98
N LEU A 47 10.76 20.72 -32.47
CA LEU A 47 9.49 20.94 -33.15
C LEU A 47 9.34 20.05 -34.38
N HIS A 48 10.41 19.88 -35.15
CA HIS A 48 10.41 19.01 -36.32
C HIS A 48 10.27 17.52 -35.97
N ALA A 49 10.87 17.09 -34.85
CA ALA A 49 10.72 15.71 -34.34
C ALA A 49 9.30 15.43 -33.80
N ILE A 50 8.69 16.42 -33.16
CA ILE A 50 7.31 16.33 -32.62
C ILE A 50 6.28 16.35 -33.77
N GLN A 51 6.49 17.18 -34.79
CA GLN A 51 5.61 17.25 -35.97
C GLN A 51 5.61 15.94 -36.76
N GLY A 52 6.69 15.14 -36.71
CA GLY A 52 6.72 13.80 -37.30
C GLY A 52 6.05 12.70 -36.45
N ASP A 53 5.71 12.98 -35.19
CA ASP A 53 5.14 12.03 -34.22
C ASP A 53 3.63 12.31 -34.03
N HIS A 54 2.80 11.81 -34.94
CA HIS A 54 1.33 11.94 -34.88
C HIS A 54 0.64 10.80 -34.12
N SER A 55 1.24 10.32 -33.04
CA SER A 55 0.66 9.21 -32.28
C SER A 55 -0.62 9.62 -31.53
N SER A 56 -1.58 8.69 -31.37
CA SER A 56 -2.70 8.84 -30.42
C SER A 56 -2.17 8.77 -29.00
N ILE A 57 -1.58 9.87 -28.50
CA ILE A 57 -0.85 9.90 -27.22
C ILE A 57 -1.75 9.56 -26.03
N PHE A 58 -3.06 9.79 -26.15
CA PHE A 58 -4.03 9.50 -25.08
C PHE A 58 -4.60 8.08 -25.21
N GLY A 59 -4.08 7.26 -26.14
CA GLY A 59 -4.54 5.91 -26.39
C GLY A 59 -5.63 5.85 -27.46
N SER A 60 -6.01 4.63 -27.86
CA SER A 60 -6.97 4.36 -28.95
C SER A 60 -8.43 4.31 -28.50
N HIS A 61 -8.70 4.45 -27.19
CA HIS A 61 -10.06 4.33 -26.67
C HIS A 61 -11.00 5.38 -27.31
N PRO A 62 -12.22 5.02 -27.76
CA PRO A 62 -13.12 5.96 -28.46
C PRO A 62 -13.39 7.26 -27.71
N ALA A 63 -13.48 7.21 -26.37
CA ALA A 63 -13.63 8.39 -25.52
C ALA A 63 -12.46 9.40 -25.57
N MET A 64 -11.32 9.03 -26.18
CA MET A 64 -10.16 9.91 -26.42
C MET A 64 -10.09 10.45 -27.85
N ALA A 65 -10.96 10.00 -28.76
CA ALA A 65 -10.89 10.37 -30.17
C ALA A 65 -10.89 11.90 -30.36
N GLU A 66 -11.77 12.61 -29.65
CA GLU A 66 -11.85 14.07 -29.69
C GLU A 66 -10.59 14.74 -29.14
N ALA A 67 -10.03 14.21 -28.03
CA ALA A 67 -8.79 14.73 -27.44
C ALA A 67 -7.58 14.55 -28.38
N ASN A 68 -7.44 13.37 -28.99
CA ASN A 68 -6.39 13.08 -29.97
C ASN A 68 -6.59 13.92 -31.25
N GLN A 69 -7.83 14.19 -31.67
CA GLN A 69 -8.11 15.05 -32.81
C GLN A 69 -7.70 16.51 -32.55
N CYS A 70 -8.00 17.04 -31.35
CA CYS A 70 -7.51 18.36 -30.93
C CYS A 70 -5.98 18.41 -30.93
N LEU A 71 -5.33 17.36 -30.45
CA LEU A 71 -3.87 17.28 -30.45
C LEU A 71 -3.27 17.23 -31.86
N LYS A 72 -3.90 16.51 -32.79
CA LYS A 72 -3.49 16.51 -34.20
C LYS A 72 -3.53 17.92 -34.78
N LYS A 73 -4.63 18.64 -34.58
CA LYS A 73 -4.77 20.05 -34.99
C LYS A 73 -3.71 20.95 -34.35
N PHE A 74 -3.31 20.66 -33.11
CA PHE A 74 -2.20 21.35 -32.46
C PHE A 74 -0.89 21.17 -33.24
N TYR A 75 -0.52 19.93 -33.60
CA TYR A 75 0.71 19.68 -34.36
C TYR A 75 0.69 20.33 -35.74
N ASP A 76 -0.45 20.28 -36.44
CA ASP A 76 -0.63 20.89 -37.76
C ASP A 76 -0.48 22.43 -37.70
N SER A 77 -0.82 23.03 -36.55
CA SER A 77 -0.72 24.47 -36.31
C SER A 77 0.59 24.92 -35.68
N LEU A 78 1.49 24.00 -35.29
CA LEU A 78 2.80 24.33 -34.72
C LEU A 78 3.66 25.07 -35.77
N LYS A 79 4.14 26.26 -35.44
CA LYS A 79 5.07 27.01 -36.28
C LYS A 79 6.40 27.24 -35.55
N PRO A 80 7.54 27.21 -36.29
CA PRO A 80 8.81 27.70 -35.76
C PRO A 80 8.67 29.15 -35.27
N ALA A 81 9.43 29.52 -34.24
CA ALA A 81 9.26 30.77 -33.50
C ALA A 81 9.14 32.00 -34.43
N GLY A 82 7.97 32.68 -34.41
CA GLY A 82 7.75 33.94 -35.14
C GLY A 82 6.29 34.29 -35.48
N GLY A 83 5.38 33.32 -35.56
CA GLY A 83 3.98 33.55 -35.95
C GLY A 83 3.02 33.70 -34.76
N ARG A 84 2.68 34.93 -34.33
CA ARG A 84 1.74 35.19 -33.22
C ARG A 84 0.39 34.47 -33.36
N LYS A 85 -0.22 34.50 -34.55
CA LYS A 85 -1.57 33.94 -34.78
C LYS A 85 -1.59 32.41 -34.81
N GLY A 86 -0.63 31.77 -35.48
CA GLY A 86 -0.53 30.29 -35.52
C GLY A 86 -0.22 29.69 -34.16
N ASN A 87 0.59 30.39 -33.37
CA ASN A 87 0.90 29.98 -32.01
C ASN A 87 -0.29 30.09 -31.04
N GLN A 88 -1.15 31.10 -31.19
CA GLN A 88 -2.36 31.24 -30.38
C GLN A 88 -3.39 30.13 -30.70
N GLU A 89 -3.56 29.80 -31.98
CA GLU A 89 -4.43 28.70 -32.43
C GLU A 89 -3.93 27.33 -31.95
N ALA A 90 -2.63 27.08 -32.06
CA ALA A 90 -1.99 25.88 -31.50
C ALA A 90 -2.23 25.77 -29.98
N LEU A 91 -2.06 26.85 -29.22
CA LEU A 91 -2.33 26.85 -27.78
C LEU A 91 -3.78 26.49 -27.45
N CYS A 92 -4.76 27.01 -28.21
CA CYS A 92 -6.17 26.65 -28.01
C CYS A 92 -6.43 25.15 -28.23
N HIS A 93 -5.86 24.57 -29.29
CA HIS A 93 -5.98 23.14 -29.56
C HIS A 93 -5.29 22.27 -28.49
N TRP A 94 -4.11 22.69 -28.02
CA TRP A 94 -3.40 22.04 -26.92
C TRP A 94 -4.22 22.02 -25.63
N SER A 95 -4.71 23.18 -25.17
CA SER A 95 -5.51 23.27 -23.94
C SER A 95 -6.82 22.49 -24.07
N ALA A 96 -7.46 22.50 -25.23
CA ALA A 96 -8.66 21.69 -25.49
C ALA A 96 -8.38 20.19 -25.39
N ALA A 97 -7.29 19.72 -26.01
CA ALA A 97 -6.87 18.32 -25.98
C ALA A 97 -6.68 17.82 -24.54
N TRP A 98 -5.90 18.55 -23.73
CA TRP A 98 -5.65 18.17 -22.32
C TRP A 98 -6.89 18.25 -21.44
N LYS A 99 -7.80 19.20 -21.69
CA LYS A 99 -9.08 19.31 -20.97
C LYS A 99 -9.99 18.12 -21.27
N LEU A 100 -10.11 17.73 -22.54
CA LEU A 100 -10.89 16.57 -22.97
C LEU A 100 -10.29 15.27 -22.47
N ALA A 101 -8.97 15.10 -22.61
CA ALA A 101 -8.25 13.94 -22.07
C ALA A 101 -8.43 13.83 -20.55
N TRP A 102 -8.32 14.95 -19.82
CA TRP A 102 -8.58 14.95 -18.38
C TRP A 102 -10.02 14.54 -18.06
N LYS A 103 -11.03 15.03 -18.80
CA LYS A 103 -12.43 14.64 -18.60
C LYS A 103 -12.65 13.13 -18.83
N GLY A 104 -12.05 12.56 -19.88
CA GLY A 104 -12.20 11.15 -20.24
C GLY A 104 -11.27 10.19 -19.50
N ARG A 105 -10.28 10.67 -18.73
CA ARG A 105 -9.19 9.88 -18.13
C ARG A 105 -9.58 8.59 -17.40
N LYS A 106 -10.83 8.49 -16.89
CA LYS A 106 -11.31 7.31 -16.17
C LYS A 106 -11.27 6.03 -17.02
N VAL A 107 -11.45 6.17 -18.34
CA VAL A 107 -11.43 5.04 -19.29
C VAL A 107 -10.01 4.56 -19.64
N LEU A 108 -9.00 5.38 -19.32
CA LEU A 108 -7.60 5.11 -19.62
C LEU A 108 -6.91 4.25 -18.56
N GLN A 109 -7.60 3.95 -17.47
CA GLN A 109 -7.10 3.05 -16.42
C GLN A 109 -5.73 3.45 -15.85
N LEU A 110 -5.42 4.75 -15.93
CA LEU A 110 -4.10 5.31 -15.66
C LEU A 110 -3.54 4.93 -14.28
N ARG A 111 -2.22 4.79 -14.24
CA ARG A 111 -1.43 4.63 -13.03
C ARG A 111 -1.43 5.91 -12.21
N GLY A 112 -1.20 5.80 -10.91
CA GLY A 112 -1.29 6.94 -10.01
C GLY A 112 -0.31 8.07 -10.35
N HIS A 113 0.86 7.71 -10.88
CA HIS A 113 1.82 8.69 -11.40
C HIS A 113 1.38 9.29 -12.73
N GLU A 114 0.74 8.55 -13.62
CA GLU A 114 0.14 9.08 -14.86
C GLU A 114 -1.02 10.03 -14.57
N VAL A 115 -1.90 9.68 -13.63
CA VAL A 115 -2.97 10.58 -13.18
C VAL A 115 -2.37 11.88 -12.63
N ARG A 116 -1.28 11.79 -11.85
CA ARG A 116 -0.57 12.97 -11.35
C ARG A 116 0.05 13.79 -12.48
N LEU A 117 0.70 13.14 -13.44
CA LEU A 117 1.26 13.80 -14.61
C LEU A 117 0.16 14.56 -15.35
N MET A 118 -0.92 13.87 -15.73
CA MET A 118 -2.04 14.47 -16.44
C MET A 118 -2.67 15.60 -15.64
N LYS A 119 -2.72 15.48 -14.30
CA LYS A 119 -3.18 16.56 -13.42
C LYS A 119 -2.25 17.77 -13.47
N CYS A 120 -0.93 17.56 -13.35
CA CYS A 120 0.05 18.64 -13.42
C CYS A 120 0.02 19.31 -14.80
N CYS A 121 -0.03 18.54 -15.88
CA CYS A 121 -0.22 19.05 -17.24
C CYS A 121 -1.53 19.84 -17.36
N TYR A 122 -2.66 19.32 -16.89
CA TYR A 122 -3.93 20.06 -16.86
C TYR A 122 -3.83 21.37 -16.06
N GLN A 123 -3.19 21.34 -14.89
CA GLN A 123 -3.01 22.53 -14.04
C GLN A 123 -2.14 23.58 -14.72
N VAL A 124 -1.03 23.19 -15.35
CA VAL A 124 -0.14 24.09 -16.08
C VAL A 124 -0.78 24.60 -17.38
N PHE A 125 -1.32 23.69 -18.20
CA PHE A 125 -1.78 23.97 -19.57
C PHE A 125 -3.20 24.52 -19.68
N CYS A 126 -4.05 24.25 -18.68
CA CYS A 126 -5.47 24.65 -18.73
C CYS A 126 -5.86 25.58 -17.57
N SER A 127 -5.19 25.47 -16.41
CA SER A 127 -5.49 26.30 -15.23
C SER A 127 -4.41 27.32 -14.90
N TYR A 128 -3.35 27.43 -15.73
CA TYR A 128 -2.22 28.35 -15.60
C TYR A 128 -1.56 28.37 -14.21
N ARG A 129 -1.55 27.22 -13.56
CA ARG A 129 -1.02 27.02 -12.21
C ARG A 129 0.46 26.66 -12.26
N THR A 130 1.31 27.68 -12.19
CA THR A 130 2.79 27.54 -12.24
C THR A 130 3.38 26.81 -11.04
N ASP A 131 2.65 26.74 -9.92
CA ASP A 131 3.03 25.95 -8.72
C ASP A 131 3.13 24.44 -8.98
N SER A 132 2.53 23.95 -10.07
CA SER A 132 2.59 22.54 -10.47
C SER A 132 3.81 22.21 -11.34
N LEU A 133 4.52 23.24 -11.83
CA LEU A 133 5.68 23.09 -12.71
C LEU A 133 6.89 22.45 -12.02
N PRO A 134 7.27 22.78 -10.78
CA PRO A 134 8.39 22.10 -10.10
C PRO A 134 8.15 20.61 -9.91
N VAL A 135 6.91 20.21 -9.62
CA VAL A 135 6.50 18.80 -9.53
C VAL A 135 6.58 18.13 -10.90
N LEU A 136 6.08 18.79 -11.94
CA LEU A 136 6.15 18.32 -13.32
C LEU A 136 7.62 18.10 -13.74
N ILE A 137 8.49 19.10 -13.59
CA ILE A 137 9.93 18.99 -13.84
C ILE A 137 10.53 17.84 -13.02
N SER A 138 10.13 17.69 -11.75
CA SER A 138 10.59 16.59 -10.91
C SER A 138 10.15 15.21 -11.40
N MET A 139 9.02 15.11 -12.10
CA MET A 139 8.58 13.86 -12.71
C MET A 139 9.38 13.53 -13.97
N ALA A 140 9.79 14.53 -14.76
CA ALA A 140 10.71 14.33 -15.90
C ALA A 140 12.01 13.63 -15.48
N ARG A 141 12.48 13.91 -14.25
CA ARG A 141 13.69 13.35 -13.61
C ARG A 141 13.75 11.83 -13.55
N LEU A 142 12.63 11.15 -13.75
CA LEU A 142 12.51 9.72 -13.50
C LEU A 142 12.33 8.91 -14.78
N ILE A 143 12.47 9.54 -15.94
CA ILE A 143 11.99 8.99 -17.22
C ILE A 143 13.14 8.85 -18.20
N ASP A 144 13.85 9.95 -18.48
CA ASP A 144 14.95 9.96 -19.44
C ASP A 144 15.83 11.21 -19.25
N ARG A 145 17.15 11.06 -19.40
CA ARG A 145 18.13 12.16 -19.35
C ARG A 145 17.80 13.29 -20.34
N VAL A 146 17.29 12.98 -21.53
CA VAL A 146 16.91 13.96 -22.56
C VAL A 146 15.71 14.80 -22.09
N ALA A 147 14.66 14.16 -21.57
CA ALA A 147 13.50 14.86 -21.04
C ALA A 147 13.87 15.77 -19.86
N ILE A 148 14.82 15.33 -19.03
CA ILE A 148 15.36 16.10 -17.91
C ILE A 148 16.09 17.34 -18.37
N GLN A 149 16.95 17.25 -19.38
CA GLN A 149 17.70 18.40 -19.88
C GLN A 149 16.75 19.49 -20.40
N LEU A 150 15.69 19.12 -21.12
CA LEU A 150 14.66 20.06 -21.54
C LEU A 150 13.92 20.67 -20.35
N ALA A 151 13.50 19.84 -19.38
CA ALA A 151 12.82 20.32 -18.18
C ALA A 151 13.71 21.30 -17.37
N ARG A 152 15.02 21.04 -17.28
CA ARG A 152 16.03 21.91 -16.64
C ARG A 152 16.24 23.25 -17.35
N SER A 153 15.86 23.35 -18.64
CA SER A 153 15.93 24.62 -19.37
C SER A 153 14.86 25.61 -18.90
N ILE A 154 13.78 25.15 -18.26
CA ILE A 154 12.64 25.98 -17.85
C ILE A 154 12.80 26.43 -16.40
N HIS A 155 12.69 27.73 -16.16
CA HIS A 155 12.70 28.29 -14.81
C HIS A 155 11.65 29.41 -14.65
N THR A 156 11.16 29.59 -13.43
CA THR A 156 10.22 30.66 -13.05
C THR A 156 10.96 31.98 -12.87
N ASN A 157 10.27 33.12 -13.07
CA ASN A 157 10.79 34.43 -12.71
C ASN A 157 10.93 34.57 -11.18
N GLY A 158 12.07 34.16 -10.64
CA GLY A 158 12.58 34.62 -9.35
C GLY A 158 12.40 33.70 -8.14
N ASP A 159 11.59 32.63 -8.22
CA ASP A 159 11.34 31.72 -7.09
C ASP A 159 11.98 30.33 -7.36
N THR A 160 13.25 30.18 -6.97
CA THR A 160 13.96 28.89 -7.03
C THR A 160 13.54 28.00 -5.85
N PRO A 161 13.68 26.65 -5.94
CA PRO A 161 13.42 25.78 -4.80
C PRO A 161 14.16 26.20 -3.53
N ARG A 162 15.41 26.68 -3.66
CA ARG A 162 16.18 27.30 -2.58
C ARG A 162 15.47 28.51 -1.95
N LYS A 163 15.04 29.50 -2.75
CA LYS A 163 14.33 30.69 -2.23
C LYS A 163 12.98 30.34 -1.62
N SER A 164 12.26 29.41 -2.24
CA SER A 164 10.99 28.89 -1.71
C SER A 164 11.18 28.20 -0.36
N LEU A 165 12.27 27.44 -0.18
CA LEU A 165 12.64 26.84 1.09
C LEU A 165 13.02 27.90 2.14
N GLU A 166 13.84 28.89 1.78
CA GLU A 166 14.20 30.00 2.67
C GLU A 166 12.95 30.77 3.15
N LYS A 167 11.99 31.01 2.26
CA LYS A 167 10.69 31.62 2.60
C LYS A 167 9.89 30.71 3.54
N ALA A 168 9.77 29.42 3.22
CA ALA A 168 9.02 28.47 4.04
C ALA A 168 9.63 28.28 5.43
N ASN A 169 10.97 28.28 5.53
CA ASN A 169 11.70 28.21 6.80
C ASN A 169 11.42 29.45 7.67
N ARG A 170 11.45 30.66 7.10
CA ARG A 170 11.10 31.90 7.83
C ARG A 170 9.66 31.87 8.36
N GLU A 171 8.69 31.47 7.53
CA GLU A 171 7.30 31.34 7.94
C GLU A 171 7.12 30.27 9.05
N TRP A 172 7.85 29.17 8.95
CA TRP A 172 7.84 28.07 9.92
C TRP A 172 8.43 28.49 11.27
N LEU A 173 9.58 29.18 11.28
CA LEU A 173 10.17 29.73 12.51
C LEU A 173 9.23 30.74 13.17
N GLY A 174 8.61 31.63 12.40
CA GLY A 174 7.66 32.62 12.93
C GLY A 174 6.44 31.97 13.60
N ILE A 175 5.85 30.93 12.99
CA ILE A 175 4.70 30.25 13.57
C ILE A 175 5.10 29.40 14.79
N ILE A 176 6.29 28.80 14.80
CA ILE A 176 6.79 28.03 15.94
C ILE A 176 7.02 28.95 17.14
N GLN A 177 7.70 30.08 16.92
CA GLN A 177 7.94 31.06 17.98
C GLN A 177 6.62 31.58 18.56
N THR A 178 5.63 31.87 17.71
CA THR A 178 4.31 32.37 18.15
C THR A 178 3.48 31.30 18.87
N LEU A 179 3.54 30.04 18.41
CA LEU A 179 2.68 28.97 18.90
C LEU A 179 3.25 28.27 20.14
N PHE A 180 4.55 27.98 20.12
CA PHE A 180 5.26 27.18 21.13
C PHE A 180 6.24 27.99 21.98
N GLY A 181 6.74 29.14 21.48
CA GLY A 181 7.73 29.96 22.21
C GLY A 181 9.13 29.37 22.27
N THR A 182 9.37 28.25 21.59
CA THR A 182 10.64 27.53 21.51
C THR A 182 10.77 26.86 20.15
N GLU A 183 11.99 26.77 19.63
CA GLU A 183 12.30 26.04 18.40
C GLU A 183 12.24 24.51 18.60
N GLN A 184 12.43 24.04 19.82
CA GLN A 184 12.34 22.62 20.17
C GLN A 184 10.89 22.20 20.42
N VAL A 185 10.16 21.97 19.34
CA VAL A 185 8.76 21.55 19.39
C VAL A 185 8.66 20.06 19.74
N THR A 186 8.25 19.76 20.97
CA THR A 186 8.01 18.38 21.40
C THR A 186 6.62 17.88 20.98
N PRO A 187 6.44 16.55 20.88
CA PRO A 187 5.13 15.96 20.61
C PRO A 187 4.06 16.37 21.63
N GLU A 188 4.45 16.57 22.89
CA GLU A 188 3.56 17.02 23.96
C GLU A 188 3.11 18.48 23.80
N LEU A 189 4.06 19.38 23.51
CA LEU A 189 3.75 20.78 23.19
C LEU A 189 2.79 20.89 22.01
N THR A 190 2.99 20.03 21.00
CA THR A 190 2.11 19.93 19.83
C THR A 190 0.67 19.55 20.21
N ARG A 191 0.49 18.57 21.11
CA ARG A 191 -0.84 18.18 21.62
C ARG A 191 -1.51 19.31 22.40
N GLN A 192 -0.76 19.98 23.26
CA GLN A 192 -1.27 21.09 24.04
C GLN A 192 -1.69 22.27 23.16
N ALA A 193 -0.88 22.61 22.15
CA ALA A 193 -1.21 23.65 21.17
C ALA A 193 -2.45 23.30 20.34
N ALA A 194 -2.60 22.03 19.94
CA ALA A 194 -3.78 21.57 19.21
C ALA A 194 -5.08 21.77 20.00
N LYS A 195 -5.04 21.57 21.32
CA LYS A 195 -6.19 21.78 22.23
C LYS A 195 -6.42 23.26 22.54
N ARG A 196 -5.37 23.99 22.93
CA ARG A 196 -5.46 25.38 23.43
C ARG A 196 -5.63 26.41 22.33
N LYS A 197 -5.01 26.18 21.16
CA LYS A 197 -4.88 27.16 20.07
C LYS A 197 -5.18 26.51 18.70
N PRO A 198 -6.39 25.97 18.46
CA PRO A 198 -6.70 25.13 17.29
C PRO A 198 -6.56 25.86 15.94
N ARG A 199 -6.82 27.17 15.88
CA ARG A 199 -6.63 27.97 14.64
C ARG A 199 -5.14 28.10 14.29
N GLN A 200 -4.31 28.48 15.26
CA GLN A 200 -2.85 28.62 15.06
C GLN A 200 -2.20 27.26 14.81
N TYR A 201 -2.68 26.19 15.45
CA TYR A 201 -2.23 24.83 15.16
C TYR A 201 -2.53 24.39 13.72
N ARG A 202 -3.70 24.76 13.16
CA ARG A 202 -3.99 24.52 11.73
C ARG A 202 -3.02 25.25 10.81
N LEU A 203 -2.68 26.51 11.11
CA LEU A 203 -1.68 27.28 10.36
C LEU A 203 -0.29 26.65 10.47
N TYR A 204 0.14 26.25 11.67
CA TYR A 204 1.38 25.51 11.89
C TYR A 204 1.45 24.25 11.01
N ARG A 205 0.38 23.45 10.98
CA ARG A 205 0.31 22.28 10.09
C ARG A 205 0.44 22.61 8.60
N GLN A 206 -0.15 23.72 8.16
CA GLN A 206 -0.02 24.20 6.79
C GLN A 206 1.43 24.67 6.50
N CYS A 207 2.06 25.38 7.42
CA CYS A 207 3.47 25.78 7.31
C CYS A 207 4.41 24.57 7.25
N VAL A 208 4.23 23.58 8.13
CA VAL A 208 5.00 22.33 8.10
C VAL A 208 4.84 21.60 6.76
N THR A 209 3.62 21.55 6.21
CA THR A 209 3.37 20.94 4.91
C THR A 209 4.08 21.69 3.79
N ARG A 210 4.01 23.03 3.77
CA ARG A 210 4.68 23.87 2.78
C ARG A 210 6.21 23.76 2.87
N ARG A 211 6.79 23.78 4.08
CA ARG A 211 8.21 23.57 4.32
C ARG A 211 8.68 22.21 3.80
N ARG A 212 7.95 21.14 4.10
CA ARG A 212 8.25 19.79 3.59
C ARG A 212 8.24 19.72 2.06
N GLU A 213 7.29 20.39 1.42
CA GLU A 213 7.23 20.44 -0.05
C GLU A 213 8.39 21.25 -0.65
N ALA A 214 8.73 22.40 -0.06
CA ALA A 214 9.88 23.19 -0.51
C ALA A 214 11.21 22.43 -0.30
N ALA A 215 11.38 21.79 0.86
CA ALA A 215 12.55 20.97 1.17
C ALA A 215 12.69 19.79 0.21
N ARG A 216 11.58 19.11 -0.09
CA ARG A 216 11.53 18.06 -1.11
C ARG A 216 12.04 18.56 -2.45
N LEU A 217 11.54 19.69 -2.94
CA LEU A 217 11.99 20.26 -4.23
C LEU A 217 13.47 20.62 -4.20
N ARG A 218 13.99 21.15 -3.07
CA ARG A 218 15.41 21.47 -2.91
C ARG A 218 16.29 20.22 -2.88
N ILE A 219 15.89 19.16 -2.19
CA ILE A 219 16.62 17.88 -2.19
C ILE A 219 16.76 17.35 -3.63
N ILE A 220 15.67 17.39 -4.41
CA ILE A 220 15.72 16.91 -5.79
C ILE A 220 16.63 17.81 -6.65
N GLU A 221 16.64 19.12 -6.42
CA GLU A 221 17.58 20.04 -7.06
C GLU A 221 19.05 19.75 -6.69
N ARG A 222 19.34 19.36 -5.44
CA ARG A 222 20.69 18.95 -5.01
C ARG A 222 21.19 17.70 -5.72
N PHE A 223 20.34 16.67 -5.83
CA PHE A 223 20.66 15.47 -6.61
C PHE A 223 21.01 15.81 -8.07
N ASP A 224 20.36 16.82 -8.65
CA ASP A 224 20.68 17.33 -9.98
C ASP A 224 22.01 18.08 -10.06
N GLU A 225 22.24 19.02 -9.14
CA GLU A 225 23.45 19.86 -9.06
C GLU A 225 24.71 18.99 -8.93
N GLU A 226 24.61 17.93 -8.13
CA GLU A 226 25.74 17.07 -7.75
C GLU A 226 25.80 15.78 -8.58
N ASN A 227 24.85 15.58 -9.51
CA ASN A 227 24.77 14.40 -10.38
C ASN A 227 24.71 13.05 -9.63
N TRP A 228 24.00 13.01 -8.52
CA TRP A 228 23.82 11.80 -7.68
C TRP A 228 22.70 10.91 -8.22
N TYR A 229 23.00 9.99 -9.15
CA TYR A 229 21.99 9.09 -9.71
C TYR A 229 22.46 7.64 -9.81
N PRO A 230 21.64 6.63 -9.42
CA PRO A 230 20.27 6.71 -8.87
C PRO A 230 20.21 6.81 -7.33
N ILE A 231 21.31 6.54 -6.64
CA ILE A 231 21.41 6.53 -5.17
C ILE A 231 22.69 7.22 -4.72
N VAL A 232 22.69 7.78 -3.52
CA VAL A 232 23.85 8.41 -2.87
C VAL A 232 24.00 7.86 -1.46
N ASP A 233 25.22 7.89 -0.93
CA ASP A 233 25.44 7.62 0.49
C ASP A 233 24.69 8.66 1.34
N VAL A 234 24.05 8.20 2.41
CA VAL A 234 23.28 9.08 3.28
C VAL A 234 24.16 10.16 3.93
N ASP A 235 25.43 9.84 4.24
CA ASP A 235 26.32 10.79 4.91
C ASP A 235 26.69 11.96 3.98
N ILE A 236 26.92 11.67 2.70
CA ILE A 236 27.15 12.69 1.65
C ILE A 236 25.91 13.60 1.51
N LEU A 237 24.71 13.00 1.54
CA LEU A 237 23.48 13.79 1.48
C LEU A 237 23.33 14.70 2.71
N ILE A 238 23.55 14.18 3.93
CA ILE A 238 23.40 14.94 5.18
C ILE A 238 24.27 16.19 5.16
N GLU A 239 25.52 16.08 4.73
CA GLU A 239 26.45 17.21 4.64
C GLU A 239 25.86 18.36 3.81
N LYS A 240 25.23 18.02 2.69
CA LYS A 240 24.67 18.99 1.75
C LYS A 240 23.30 19.52 2.18
N LEU A 241 22.50 18.70 2.88
CA LEU A 241 21.24 19.16 3.48
C LEU A 241 21.46 20.07 4.69
N ARG A 242 22.58 19.92 5.40
CA ARG A 242 22.99 20.85 6.46
C ARG A 242 23.24 22.25 5.91
N GLU A 243 23.89 22.38 4.76
CA GLU A 243 24.08 23.67 4.07
C GLU A 243 22.75 24.38 3.77
N ASP A 244 21.69 23.61 3.48
CA ASP A 244 20.36 24.12 3.12
C ASP A 244 19.38 24.22 4.32
N GLY A 245 19.80 23.83 5.53
CA GLY A 245 18.96 23.84 6.73
C GLY A 245 17.83 22.79 6.73
N ILE A 246 18.09 21.59 6.19
CA ILE A 246 17.12 20.50 5.98
C ILE A 246 17.50 19.21 6.73
N GLU A 247 18.13 19.35 7.90
CA GLU A 247 18.67 18.20 8.64
C GLU A 247 17.59 17.23 9.16
N ASP A 248 16.35 17.72 9.37
CA ASP A 248 15.24 16.94 9.93
C ASP A 248 14.61 15.92 8.97
N LEU A 249 15.02 15.92 7.70
CA LEU A 249 14.54 14.98 6.69
C LEU A 249 15.40 13.72 6.55
N VAL A 250 16.51 13.61 7.28
CA VAL A 250 17.27 12.37 7.36
C VAL A 250 17.18 11.83 8.80
N PRO A 251 16.65 10.62 9.00
CA PRO A 251 16.53 10.00 10.31
C PRO A 251 17.90 9.84 11.00
N GLY A 252 18.00 10.31 12.24
CA GLY A 252 19.23 10.20 13.03
C GLY A 252 19.59 8.74 13.29
N GLY A 253 20.87 8.41 13.12
CA GLY A 253 21.40 7.06 13.32
C GLY A 253 21.25 6.11 12.13
N PHE A 254 20.51 6.51 11.08
CA PHE A 254 20.44 5.72 9.86
C PHE A 254 21.82 5.63 9.19
N ARG A 255 22.13 4.46 8.65
CA ARG A 255 23.31 4.17 7.86
C ARG A 255 22.85 3.42 6.62
N GLY A 256 23.32 3.79 5.44
CA GLY A 256 22.90 3.20 4.18
C GLY A 256 22.92 4.20 3.02
N ARG A 257 22.13 3.92 1.99
CA ARG A 257 22.03 4.77 0.79
C ARG A 257 20.62 5.33 0.65
N VAL A 258 20.48 6.41 -0.09
CA VAL A 258 19.21 7.10 -0.32
C VAL A 258 19.04 7.50 -1.78
N SER A 259 17.79 7.54 -2.25
CA SER A 259 17.38 8.12 -3.53
C SER A 259 16.30 9.16 -3.25
N VAL A 260 16.11 10.08 -4.19
CA VAL A 260 14.93 10.95 -4.19
C VAL A 260 13.66 10.20 -4.59
N GLN A 261 12.54 10.64 -4.04
CA GLN A 261 11.20 10.21 -4.42
C GLN A 261 10.36 11.44 -4.80
N PRO A 262 9.60 11.44 -5.91
CA PRO A 262 8.83 12.60 -6.38
C PRO A 262 7.50 12.82 -5.66
N THR A 263 7.00 11.83 -4.90
CA THR A 263 5.80 11.97 -4.03
C THR A 263 5.97 11.25 -2.69
N GLY A 264 5.25 11.68 -1.66
CA GLY A 264 5.34 11.09 -0.33
C GLY A 264 6.54 11.64 0.45
N TYR A 265 7.17 10.78 1.26
CA TYR A 265 8.44 11.11 1.90
C TYR A 265 9.50 11.41 0.82
N PRO A 266 10.36 12.42 0.98
CA PRO A 266 11.24 12.88 -0.09
C PRO A 266 12.34 11.88 -0.45
N LEU A 267 12.63 10.91 0.42
CA LEU A 267 13.70 9.94 0.25
C LEU A 267 13.16 8.50 0.20
N THR A 268 13.77 7.69 -0.65
CA THR A 268 13.73 6.23 -0.59
C THR A 268 15.01 5.76 0.07
N PHE A 269 14.92 4.76 0.95
CA PHE A 269 16.03 4.29 1.76
C PHE A 269 16.47 2.91 1.29
N TYR A 270 17.77 2.71 1.28
CA TYR A 270 18.42 1.49 0.83
C TYR A 270 19.47 1.05 1.84
N THR A 271 19.75 -0.24 1.86
CA THR A 271 20.92 -0.77 2.54
C THR A 271 22.21 -0.30 1.86
N TYR A 272 23.37 -0.51 2.48
CA TYR A 272 24.66 -0.24 1.83
C TYR A 272 24.86 -1.03 0.52
N ALA A 273 24.28 -2.22 0.45
CA ALA A 273 24.28 -3.06 -0.75
C ALA A 273 23.31 -2.56 -1.85
N GLY A 274 22.55 -1.48 -1.60
CA GLY A 274 21.60 -0.93 -2.56
C GLY A 274 20.23 -1.61 -2.57
N LEU A 275 19.90 -2.42 -1.55
CA LEU A 275 18.58 -3.05 -1.43
C LEU A 275 17.57 -2.07 -0.82
N GLU A 276 16.46 -1.81 -1.51
CA GLU A 276 15.40 -0.90 -1.03
C GLU A 276 14.77 -1.40 0.27
N LEU A 277 14.45 -0.51 1.20
CA LEU A 277 13.70 -0.83 2.42
C LEU A 277 12.19 -0.77 2.19
N GLU A 278 11.43 -1.65 2.86
CA GLU A 278 9.97 -1.77 2.72
C GLU A 278 9.20 -0.47 3.01
N LYS A 279 9.78 0.41 3.84
CA LYS A 279 9.22 1.69 4.28
C LYS A 279 10.34 2.58 4.84
N PRO A 280 10.19 3.91 4.78
CA PRO A 280 11.14 4.86 5.37
C PRO A 280 11.37 4.61 6.87
N PRO A 281 12.61 4.52 7.34
CA PRO A 281 12.94 4.40 8.76
C PRO A 281 12.92 5.77 9.43
N LEU A 282 11.73 6.28 9.76
CA LEU A 282 11.54 7.62 10.32
C LEU A 282 11.95 7.72 11.81
N HIS A 283 12.26 8.94 12.25
CA HIS A 283 12.60 9.29 13.65
C HIS A 283 14.02 8.85 14.06
N GLN A 284 14.15 8.20 15.21
CA GLN A 284 15.42 7.68 15.70
C GLN A 284 15.59 6.25 15.21
N VAL A 285 16.73 5.99 14.57
CA VAL A 285 17.09 4.69 14.01
C VAL A 285 18.16 4.03 14.85
N GLU A 286 17.93 2.76 15.18
CA GLU A 286 18.92 1.84 15.72
C GLU A 286 19.27 0.81 14.64
N MET A 287 20.54 0.76 14.23
CA MET A 287 20.98 -0.18 13.20
C MET A 287 21.06 -1.60 13.77
N ASN A 288 20.68 -2.62 13.00
CA ASN A 288 20.88 -4.01 13.40
C ASN A 288 22.39 -4.33 13.38
N PRO A 289 23.03 -4.62 14.53
CA PRO A 289 24.47 -4.91 14.59
C PRO A 289 24.82 -6.22 13.89
N LEU A 290 23.84 -7.09 13.65
CA LEU A 290 24.00 -8.41 13.03
C LEU A 290 23.60 -8.39 11.54
N TYR A 291 23.32 -7.22 10.96
CA TYR A 291 22.99 -7.13 9.54
C TYR A 291 24.18 -7.57 8.68
N GLY A 292 23.95 -8.53 7.79
CA GLY A 292 25.00 -9.15 6.96
C GLY A 292 25.69 -10.34 7.63
N ILE A 293 25.26 -10.75 8.84
CA ILE A 293 25.71 -11.98 9.49
C ILE A 293 24.68 -13.08 9.23
N ARG A 294 25.13 -14.30 8.91
CA ARG A 294 24.26 -15.46 8.71
C ARG A 294 23.68 -15.91 10.05
N GLU A 295 22.36 -15.87 10.20
CA GLU A 295 21.67 -16.36 11.40
C GLU A 295 20.64 -17.47 11.09
N PRO A 296 20.39 -18.40 12.03
CA PRO A 296 19.25 -19.32 11.94
C PRO A 296 17.94 -18.56 12.24
N ASP A 297 17.10 -18.33 11.23
CA ASP A 297 15.76 -17.76 11.42
C ASP A 297 14.85 -18.82 12.09
N ARG A 298 14.32 -18.53 13.28
CA ARG A 298 13.42 -19.44 14.04
C ARG A 298 12.09 -19.73 13.29
N LYS A 299 11.69 -18.85 12.38
CA LYS A 299 10.43 -18.90 11.61
C LYS A 299 10.61 -19.44 10.19
N TYR A 300 11.78 -19.25 9.57
CA TYR A 300 12.01 -19.60 8.15
C TYR A 300 13.31 -20.38 7.85
N ARG A 301 14.10 -20.74 8.88
CA ARG A 301 15.24 -21.67 8.85
C ARG A 301 16.45 -21.32 7.96
N ILE A 302 16.49 -20.22 7.19
CA ILE A 302 17.70 -19.72 6.50
C ILE A 302 17.66 -18.17 6.38
N HIS A 303 18.69 -17.47 6.88
CA HIS A 303 19.06 -16.10 6.46
C HIS A 303 20.23 -16.15 5.46
N PRO A 304 20.04 -15.84 4.17
CA PRO A 304 21.17 -15.56 3.29
C PRO A 304 21.79 -14.20 3.67
N VAL A 305 23.11 -14.18 3.79
CA VAL A 305 23.93 -12.97 4.03
C VAL A 305 23.65 -11.86 2.99
N ASN A 306 23.10 -12.24 1.83
CA ASN A 306 22.98 -11.39 0.66
C ASN A 306 21.58 -10.78 0.43
N ASP A 307 20.54 -11.13 1.20
CA ASP A 307 19.14 -10.79 0.86
C ASP A 307 18.34 -9.99 1.92
N GLY A 308 19.00 -9.56 3.00
CA GLY A 308 18.61 -8.38 3.78
C GLY A 308 17.32 -8.49 4.61
N THR A 309 17.23 -9.53 5.41
CA THR A 309 16.04 -9.98 6.12
C THR A 309 15.65 -9.16 7.37
N PHE A 310 16.45 -8.19 7.85
CA PHE A 310 16.12 -7.23 8.93
C PHE A 310 17.25 -6.19 9.07
N TYR A 311 16.99 -4.91 8.78
CA TYR A 311 18.04 -3.90 8.63
C TYR A 311 18.21 -2.96 9.82
N CYS A 312 17.12 -2.42 10.34
CA CYS A 312 17.16 -1.47 11.44
C CYS A 312 15.82 -1.41 12.19
N ILE A 313 15.84 -0.77 13.35
CA ILE A 313 14.67 -0.48 14.17
C ILE A 313 14.47 1.03 14.17
N THR A 314 13.22 1.46 14.14
CA THR A 314 12.84 2.83 14.51
C THR A 314 12.07 2.85 15.82
N HIS A 315 12.37 3.87 16.62
CA HIS A 315 11.56 4.21 17.78
C HIS A 315 10.39 5.06 17.32
N ALA A 316 9.19 4.78 17.84
CA ALA A 316 8.06 5.64 17.57
C ALA A 316 8.32 7.06 18.09
N ALA A 317 7.80 8.06 17.39
CA ALA A 317 7.84 9.45 17.87
C ALA A 317 7.12 9.65 19.21
N MET A 318 6.21 8.73 19.55
CA MET A 318 5.51 8.68 20.83
C MET A 318 5.29 7.22 21.23
N GLY A 319 5.58 6.91 22.50
CA GLY A 319 5.45 5.57 23.08
C GLY A 319 6.62 4.64 22.76
N ASP A 320 6.60 3.43 23.33
CA ASP A 320 7.74 2.52 23.32
C ASP A 320 7.68 1.48 22.18
N SER A 321 6.84 1.71 21.17
CA SER A 321 6.70 0.75 20.09
C SER A 321 7.91 0.80 19.16
N LEU A 322 8.64 -0.32 19.09
CA LEU A 322 9.73 -0.53 18.16
C LEU A 322 9.20 -1.03 16.82
N THR A 323 9.62 -0.39 15.73
CA THR A 323 9.28 -0.85 14.38
C THR A 323 10.51 -1.38 13.69
N LYS A 324 10.51 -2.68 13.39
CA LYS A 324 11.54 -3.30 12.55
C LYS A 324 11.36 -2.90 11.08
N HIS A 325 12.48 -2.66 10.40
CA HIS A 325 12.57 -2.39 8.98
C HIS A 325 13.29 -3.53 8.27
N TYR A 326 12.76 -3.90 7.13
CA TYR A 326 13.16 -5.05 6.32
C TYR A 326 13.44 -4.57 4.90
N THR A 327 14.28 -5.28 4.14
CA THR A 327 14.34 -5.02 2.70
C THR A 327 12.99 -5.30 2.05
N LEU A 328 12.69 -4.53 1.02
CA LEU A 328 11.48 -4.67 0.22
C LEU A 328 11.39 -6.10 -0.33
N GLU A 329 12.50 -6.61 -0.89
CA GLU A 329 12.62 -7.94 -1.48
C GLU A 329 12.28 -9.08 -0.50
N TYR A 330 12.84 -9.05 0.71
CA TYR A 330 12.50 -10.03 1.75
C TYR A 330 10.99 -10.07 2.01
N LYS A 331 10.36 -8.90 2.09
CA LYS A 331 8.92 -8.81 2.34
C LYS A 331 8.08 -9.33 1.19
N ARG A 332 8.57 -9.24 -0.06
CA ARG A 332 7.94 -9.87 -1.23
C ARG A 332 7.96 -11.38 -1.07
N ARG A 333 9.15 -11.97 -0.88
CA ARG A 333 9.34 -13.43 -0.73
C ARG A 333 8.59 -13.98 0.47
N ALA A 334 8.66 -13.33 1.63
CA ALA A 334 7.92 -13.73 2.82
C ALA A 334 6.41 -13.69 2.61
N ARG A 335 5.89 -12.72 1.83
CA ARG A 335 4.48 -12.66 1.48
C ARG A 335 4.08 -13.77 0.52
N LYS A 336 4.88 -14.05 -0.51
CA LYS A 336 4.67 -15.16 -1.44
C LYS A 336 4.59 -16.48 -0.68
N LEU A 337 5.61 -16.79 0.12
CA LEU A 337 5.64 -18.01 0.93
C LEU A 337 4.43 -18.13 1.85
N LYS A 338 4.02 -17.04 2.51
CA LYS A 338 2.82 -17.02 3.35
C LYS A 338 1.57 -17.48 2.58
N TYR A 339 1.35 -16.94 1.38
CA TYR A 339 0.15 -17.28 0.59
C TYR A 339 0.28 -18.62 -0.12
N ASP A 340 1.48 -19.08 -0.45
CA ASP A 340 1.71 -20.45 -0.89
C ASP A 340 1.33 -21.45 0.21
N SER A 341 1.70 -21.22 1.47
CA SER A 341 1.26 -22.05 2.58
C SER A 341 -0.26 -21.96 2.85
N VAL A 342 -0.88 -20.79 2.62
CA VAL A 342 -2.35 -20.64 2.74
C VAL A 342 -3.08 -21.44 1.65
N ARG A 343 -2.53 -21.51 0.44
CA ARG A 343 -3.05 -22.36 -0.62
C ARG A 343 -2.98 -23.84 -0.24
N VAL A 344 -1.82 -24.30 0.23
CA VAL A 344 -1.67 -25.70 0.72
C VAL A 344 -2.61 -25.96 1.90
N LEU A 345 -2.82 -24.99 2.79
CA LEU A 345 -3.82 -25.11 3.86
C LEU A 345 -5.23 -25.30 3.29
N GLY A 346 -5.59 -24.54 2.25
CA GLY A 346 -6.89 -24.68 1.59
C GLY A 346 -7.10 -26.05 0.95
N GLU A 347 -6.06 -26.64 0.36
CA GLU A 347 -6.07 -28.00 -0.19
C GLU A 347 -6.22 -29.06 0.92
N SER A 348 -5.65 -28.82 2.10
CA SER A 348 -5.66 -29.77 3.23
C SER A 348 -6.70 -29.46 4.32
N ILE A 349 -7.54 -28.44 4.18
CA ILE A 349 -8.34 -27.90 5.30
C ILE A 349 -9.34 -28.92 5.85
N GLU A 350 -9.94 -29.73 4.98
CA GLU A 350 -10.93 -30.74 5.39
C GLU A 350 -10.27 -31.86 6.22
N GLU A 351 -9.05 -32.27 5.87
CA GLU A 351 -8.30 -33.24 6.67
C GLU A 351 -7.86 -32.64 8.02
N VAL A 352 -7.42 -31.39 8.03
CA VAL A 352 -7.10 -30.65 9.27
C VAL A 352 -8.34 -30.59 10.18
N ARG A 353 -9.51 -30.22 9.63
CA ARG A 353 -10.79 -30.16 10.36
C ARG A 353 -11.20 -31.52 10.89
N LYS A 354 -11.07 -32.58 10.08
CA LYS A 354 -11.37 -33.95 10.50
C LYS A 354 -10.55 -34.36 11.72
N ARG A 355 -9.23 -34.15 11.70
CA ARG A 355 -8.34 -34.43 12.85
C ARG A 355 -8.70 -33.61 14.08
N LEU A 356 -9.04 -32.32 13.90
CA LEU A 356 -9.49 -31.47 15.00
C LEU A 356 -10.77 -32.01 15.64
N ILE A 357 -11.73 -32.45 14.82
CA ILE A 357 -13.01 -33.03 15.28
C ILE A 357 -12.78 -34.36 16.02
N GLU A 358 -11.90 -35.23 15.51
CA GLU A 358 -11.51 -36.48 16.17
C GLU A 358 -10.90 -36.22 17.55
N HIS A 359 -10.02 -35.23 17.64
CA HIS A 359 -9.41 -34.80 18.90
C HIS A 359 -10.42 -34.20 19.89
N LEU A 360 -11.62 -33.77 19.49
CA LEU A 360 -12.64 -33.34 20.46
C LEU A 360 -13.12 -34.49 21.36
N SER A 361 -13.02 -35.73 20.89
CA SER A 361 -13.47 -36.92 21.62
C SER A 361 -12.36 -37.58 22.44
N CYS A 362 -11.11 -37.08 22.41
CA CYS A 362 -10.02 -37.69 23.17
C CYS A 362 -10.10 -37.38 24.67
N GLU A 363 -9.59 -38.30 25.49
CA GLU A 363 -9.52 -38.13 26.96
C GLU A 363 -8.48 -37.08 27.38
N HIS A 364 -7.37 -36.97 26.65
CA HIS A 364 -6.28 -36.05 27.00
C HIS A 364 -6.73 -34.59 26.90
N ARG A 365 -6.84 -33.92 28.05
CA ARG A 365 -7.42 -32.58 28.14
C ARG A 365 -6.76 -31.56 27.24
N ASN A 366 -5.43 -31.47 27.29
CA ASN A 366 -4.73 -30.45 26.54
C ASN A 366 -4.91 -30.61 25.03
N THR A 367 -5.09 -31.84 24.55
CA THR A 367 -5.32 -32.12 23.13
C THR A 367 -6.70 -31.63 22.68
N TRP A 368 -7.77 -32.00 23.38
CA TRP A 368 -9.12 -31.58 22.97
C TRP A 368 -9.34 -30.08 23.19
N VAL A 369 -8.75 -29.46 24.22
CA VAL A 369 -8.88 -28.00 24.42
C VAL A 369 -8.20 -27.23 23.29
N GLN A 370 -6.99 -27.61 22.88
CA GLN A 370 -6.32 -27.00 21.73
C GLN A 370 -7.09 -27.24 20.42
N ALA A 371 -7.73 -28.40 20.27
CA ALA A 371 -8.62 -28.69 19.14
C ALA A 371 -9.81 -27.71 19.08
N VAL A 372 -10.50 -27.50 20.22
CA VAL A 372 -11.59 -26.53 20.35
C VAL A 372 -11.11 -25.12 20.05
N MET A 373 -9.93 -24.72 20.54
CA MET A 373 -9.35 -23.40 20.25
C MET A 373 -9.12 -23.20 18.75
N CYS A 374 -8.58 -24.20 18.05
CA CYS A 374 -8.34 -24.15 16.61
C CYS A 374 -9.65 -24.09 15.81
N LEU A 375 -10.63 -24.94 16.13
CA LEU A 375 -11.95 -24.91 15.49
C LEU A 375 -12.69 -23.60 15.78
N PHE A 376 -12.58 -23.06 16.99
CA PHE A 376 -13.15 -21.76 17.31
C PHE A 376 -12.54 -20.66 16.44
N MET A 377 -11.22 -20.63 16.27
CA MET A 377 -10.55 -19.67 15.38
C MET A 377 -10.92 -19.87 13.90
N ASP A 378 -11.10 -21.11 13.47
CA ASP A 378 -11.56 -21.44 12.11
C ASP A 378 -12.99 -20.92 11.88
N LEU A 379 -13.93 -21.17 12.80
CA LEU A 379 -15.32 -20.72 12.68
C LEU A 379 -15.49 -19.21 12.77
N THR A 380 -14.75 -18.56 13.68
CA THR A 380 -15.01 -17.16 14.06
C THR A 380 -14.00 -16.18 13.49
N CYS A 381 -12.96 -16.68 12.82
CA CYS A 381 -11.77 -15.91 12.47
C CYS A 381 -11.11 -15.20 13.67
N ALA A 382 -11.38 -15.56 14.92
CA ALA A 382 -10.82 -14.88 16.09
C ALA A 382 -9.28 -14.90 16.09
N ARG A 383 -8.66 -13.85 16.65
CA ARG A 383 -7.21 -13.79 16.81
C ARG A 383 -6.77 -14.67 17.97
N ILE A 384 -5.63 -15.35 17.79
CA ILE A 384 -5.01 -16.20 18.83
C ILE A 384 -4.79 -15.48 20.17
N GLY A 385 -4.49 -14.17 20.17
CA GLY A 385 -4.18 -13.40 21.38
C GLY A 385 -2.76 -13.66 21.90
N ASN A 386 -2.30 -12.84 22.84
CA ASN A 386 -1.10 -13.08 23.65
C ASN A 386 -1.23 -12.34 24.99
N THR A 387 -0.51 -12.83 26.01
CA THR A 387 -0.58 -12.32 27.37
C THR A 387 -0.14 -10.86 27.49
N ALA A 388 0.95 -10.46 26.81
CA ALA A 388 1.47 -9.09 26.83
C ALA A 388 0.43 -8.05 26.39
N SER A 389 -0.42 -8.39 25.40
CA SER A 389 -1.50 -7.51 24.94
C SER A 389 -2.67 -7.45 25.91
N ALA A 390 -2.93 -8.54 26.64
CA ALA A 390 -4.04 -8.63 27.59
C ALA A 390 -3.74 -7.98 28.95
N GLU A 391 -2.46 -7.81 29.28
CA GLU A 391 -2.00 -7.22 30.54
C GLU A 391 -1.53 -5.76 30.39
N GLY A 392 -1.36 -5.25 29.17
CA GLY A 392 -0.96 -3.87 28.91
C GLY A 392 -2.05 -2.82 29.21
N GLU A 393 -1.67 -1.54 29.19
CA GLU A 393 -2.56 -0.40 29.50
C GLU A 393 -3.84 -0.39 28.65
N ASN A 394 -3.73 -0.78 27.38
CA ASN A 394 -4.86 -0.94 26.46
C ASN A 394 -5.13 -2.43 26.24
N GLN A 395 -5.69 -3.08 27.25
CA GLN A 395 -5.96 -4.53 27.26
C GLN A 395 -6.67 -4.96 25.97
N ALA A 396 -6.05 -5.87 25.23
CA ALA A 396 -6.57 -6.45 24.02
C ALA A 396 -6.54 -7.98 24.11
N PHE A 397 -7.69 -8.60 23.97
CA PHE A 397 -7.89 -10.03 24.19
C PHE A 397 -7.93 -10.82 22.87
N GLY A 398 -7.64 -12.11 22.97
CA GLY A 398 -7.82 -13.11 21.91
C GLY A 398 -8.03 -14.48 22.53
N VAL A 399 -8.07 -15.53 21.71
CA VAL A 399 -8.49 -16.88 22.13
C VAL A 399 -7.71 -17.40 23.34
N THR A 400 -6.39 -17.25 23.37
CA THR A 400 -5.54 -17.67 24.50
C THR A 400 -5.74 -16.87 25.78
N THR A 401 -6.38 -15.69 25.71
CA THR A 401 -6.53 -14.74 26.83
C THR A 401 -7.98 -14.44 27.19
N PHE A 402 -8.95 -15.20 26.67
CA PHE A 402 -10.35 -15.02 27.07
C PHE A 402 -10.54 -15.31 28.56
N ARG A 403 -11.20 -14.37 29.25
CA ARG A 403 -11.59 -14.49 30.64
C ARG A 403 -13.03 -14.98 30.72
N THR A 404 -13.27 -16.06 31.45
CA THR A 404 -14.55 -16.77 31.47
C THR A 404 -15.68 -15.87 31.97
N ARG A 405 -15.48 -15.19 33.10
CA ARG A 405 -16.52 -14.36 33.73
C ARG A 405 -16.80 -13.06 32.98
N GLU A 406 -15.79 -12.50 32.34
CA GLU A 406 -15.89 -11.19 31.67
C GLU A 406 -16.40 -11.32 30.24
N HIS A 407 -16.01 -12.38 29.52
CA HIS A 407 -16.24 -12.46 28.08
C HIS A 407 -17.31 -13.47 27.66
N VAL A 408 -17.64 -14.46 28.49
CA VAL A 408 -18.53 -15.57 28.10
C VAL A 408 -19.91 -15.39 28.71
N ARG A 409 -20.94 -15.41 27.86
CA ARG A 409 -22.35 -15.40 28.25
C ARG A 409 -23.01 -16.66 27.72
N ILE A 410 -23.60 -17.44 28.62
CA ILE A 410 -24.30 -18.68 28.27
C ILE A 410 -25.79 -18.36 28.22
N HIS A 411 -26.40 -18.62 27.06
CA HIS A 411 -27.84 -18.52 26.86
C HIS A 411 -28.42 -19.93 26.63
N LYS A 412 -29.75 -20.03 26.60
CA LYS A 412 -30.45 -21.31 26.40
C LYS A 412 -30.05 -22.00 25.08
N ASP A 413 -29.99 -21.23 24.00
CA ASP A 413 -29.83 -21.77 22.64
C ASP A 413 -28.48 -21.40 22.00
N TYR A 414 -27.64 -20.62 22.66
CA TYR A 414 -26.35 -20.19 22.13
C TYR A 414 -25.37 -19.75 23.23
N ILE A 415 -24.08 -19.70 22.88
CA ILE A 415 -23.02 -19.11 23.70
C ILE A 415 -22.53 -17.85 23.00
N GLU A 416 -22.44 -16.75 23.73
CA GLU A 416 -21.85 -15.52 23.24
C GLU A 416 -20.48 -15.29 23.89
N ILE A 417 -19.49 -14.97 23.07
CA ILE A 417 -18.15 -14.55 23.50
C ILE A 417 -17.92 -13.12 22.98
N ALA A 418 -17.87 -12.15 23.90
CA ALA A 418 -17.69 -10.74 23.59
C ALA A 418 -16.49 -10.14 24.33
N TYR A 419 -15.60 -9.44 23.61
CA TYR A 419 -14.36 -8.91 24.17
C TYR A 419 -13.82 -7.72 23.35
N LEU A 420 -12.89 -6.96 23.93
CA LEU A 420 -12.14 -5.92 23.23
C LEU A 420 -10.87 -6.52 22.62
N GLY A 421 -10.79 -6.52 21.29
CA GLY A 421 -9.65 -7.04 20.54
C GLY A 421 -8.55 -5.99 20.31
N LYS A 422 -7.64 -6.32 19.40
CA LYS A 422 -6.57 -5.40 18.97
C LYS A 422 -7.14 -4.05 18.54
N HIS A 423 -6.49 -2.95 18.92
CA HIS A 423 -6.95 -1.57 18.68
C HIS A 423 -8.31 -1.24 19.32
N GLN A 424 -8.66 -1.90 20.43
CA GLN A 424 -9.93 -1.69 21.15
C GLN A 424 -11.17 -1.96 20.30
N GLN A 425 -11.03 -2.79 19.27
CA GLN A 425 -12.16 -3.17 18.43
C GLN A 425 -13.02 -4.19 19.15
N ALA A 426 -14.29 -3.86 19.40
CA ALA A 426 -15.25 -4.80 19.94
C ALA A 426 -15.40 -6.02 19.02
N GLN A 427 -15.35 -7.21 19.61
CA GLN A 427 -15.57 -8.50 18.96
C GLN A 427 -16.73 -9.19 19.64
N ARG A 428 -17.59 -9.84 18.85
CA ARG A 428 -18.73 -10.63 19.35
C ARG A 428 -18.88 -11.86 18.47
N HIS A 429 -18.76 -13.04 19.09
CA HIS A 429 -18.95 -14.33 18.44
C HIS A 429 -20.11 -15.05 19.10
N VAL A 430 -21.00 -15.61 18.30
CA VAL A 430 -22.16 -16.38 18.78
C VAL A 430 -22.00 -17.79 18.25
N LEU A 431 -22.08 -18.78 19.15
CA LEU A 431 -22.03 -20.19 18.82
C LEU A 431 -23.39 -20.83 19.13
N SER A 432 -24.05 -21.37 18.12
CA SER A 432 -25.31 -22.08 18.25
C SER A 432 -25.17 -23.35 19.10
N MET A 433 -26.10 -23.56 20.04
CA MET A 433 -26.28 -24.80 20.79
C MET A 433 -27.38 -25.69 20.18
N ARG A 434 -27.92 -25.33 18.99
CA ARG A 434 -28.89 -26.13 18.26
C ARG A 434 -28.16 -27.03 17.26
N ASP A 435 -28.34 -28.34 17.41
CA ASP A 435 -27.83 -29.33 16.45
C ASP A 435 -28.75 -29.36 15.22
N VAL A 436 -28.32 -28.74 14.12
CA VAL A 436 -29.04 -28.76 12.84
C VAL A 436 -28.15 -29.47 11.82
N LEU A 437 -28.65 -30.59 11.30
CA LEU A 437 -27.96 -31.63 10.51
C LEU A 437 -27.27 -31.19 9.20
N SER A 438 -27.15 -29.89 8.89
CA SER A 438 -26.61 -29.41 7.61
C SER A 438 -25.47 -28.38 7.73
N GLY A 439 -24.98 -28.13 8.94
CA GLY A 439 -23.89 -27.17 9.19
C GLY A 439 -23.61 -26.94 10.67
N GLY A 440 -24.55 -27.32 11.54
CA GLY A 440 -24.44 -27.17 12.99
C GLY A 440 -23.50 -28.17 13.67
N ALA A 441 -23.03 -29.23 13.01
CA ALA A 441 -22.28 -30.28 13.69
C ALA A 441 -20.96 -29.80 14.33
N ILE A 442 -20.17 -28.97 13.64
CA ILE A 442 -18.89 -28.47 14.18
C ILE A 442 -19.15 -27.33 15.18
N GLU A 443 -20.01 -26.37 14.84
CA GLU A 443 -20.34 -25.25 15.70
C GLU A 443 -20.94 -25.74 17.03
N TYR A 444 -21.88 -26.68 16.98
CA TYR A 444 -22.47 -27.32 18.16
C TYR A 444 -21.42 -28.05 19.00
N ARG A 445 -20.50 -28.80 18.37
CA ARG A 445 -19.41 -29.50 19.08
C ARG A 445 -18.48 -28.51 19.80
N VAL A 446 -18.12 -27.41 19.13
CA VAL A 446 -17.33 -26.33 19.72
C VAL A 446 -18.09 -25.67 20.86
N ALA A 447 -19.37 -25.31 20.65
CA ALA A 447 -20.22 -24.69 21.66
C ALA A 447 -20.36 -25.58 22.90
N SER A 448 -20.58 -26.89 22.70
CA SER A 448 -20.70 -27.88 23.77
C SER A 448 -19.42 -28.00 24.61
N LYS A 449 -18.24 -27.98 23.96
CA LYS A 449 -16.95 -27.98 24.68
C LYS A 449 -16.65 -26.65 25.36
N VAL A 450 -17.02 -25.52 24.75
CA VAL A 450 -16.92 -24.19 25.39
C VAL A 450 -17.81 -24.12 26.63
N LEU A 451 -19.02 -24.69 26.57
CA LEU A 451 -19.93 -24.79 27.72
C LEU A 451 -19.30 -25.59 28.87
N LEU A 452 -18.66 -26.71 28.55
CA LEU A 452 -17.94 -27.53 29.54
C LEU A 452 -16.86 -26.71 30.24
N LEU A 453 -16.01 -26.03 29.47
CA LEU A 453 -14.94 -25.18 30.00
C LEU A 453 -15.47 -24.02 30.84
N ALA A 454 -16.55 -23.36 30.39
CA ALA A 454 -17.15 -22.24 31.10
C ALA A 454 -17.74 -22.67 32.46
N LYS A 455 -18.30 -23.89 32.56
CA LYS A 455 -18.82 -24.45 33.81
C LYS A 455 -17.76 -24.74 34.85
N GLU A 456 -16.49 -24.87 34.47
CA GLU A 456 -15.37 -25.02 35.42
C GLU A 456 -15.06 -23.73 36.19
N LYS A 457 -15.60 -22.57 35.75
CA LYS A 457 -15.47 -21.27 36.41
C LYS A 457 -14.01 -20.82 36.65
N ARG A 458 -13.06 -21.33 35.86
CA ARG A 458 -11.66 -20.88 35.85
C ARG A 458 -11.56 -19.44 35.35
N GLN A 459 -10.52 -18.72 35.75
CA GLN A 459 -10.30 -17.32 35.34
C GLN A 459 -10.24 -17.18 33.82
N HIS A 460 -9.44 -18.04 33.17
CA HIS A 460 -9.32 -18.12 31.72
C HIS A 460 -10.23 -19.22 31.17
N LEU A 461 -10.81 -19.01 29.98
CA LEU A 461 -11.72 -19.96 29.35
C LEU A 461 -10.97 -21.23 28.89
N PHE A 462 -9.90 -21.06 28.11
CA PHE A 462 -9.11 -22.16 27.58
C PHE A 462 -7.89 -22.39 28.47
N THR A 463 -7.94 -23.42 29.30
CA THR A 463 -6.88 -23.74 30.26
C THR A 463 -6.43 -25.19 30.13
N GLN A 464 -5.13 -25.37 30.32
CA GLN A 464 -4.47 -26.66 30.46
C GLN A 464 -5.02 -27.41 31.67
N GLU A 465 -4.67 -28.69 31.80
CA GLU A 465 -5.02 -29.50 32.97
C GLU A 465 -4.61 -28.86 34.30
N ASN A 466 -3.38 -28.31 34.35
CA ASN A 466 -2.84 -27.58 35.50
C ASN A 466 -3.48 -26.21 35.78
N GLY A 467 -4.51 -25.79 35.04
CA GLY A 467 -5.22 -24.52 35.24
C GLY A 467 -4.60 -23.30 34.56
N LYS A 468 -3.39 -23.41 34.01
CA LYS A 468 -2.73 -22.30 33.29
C LYS A 468 -3.33 -22.11 31.90
N PRO A 469 -3.38 -20.87 31.36
CA PRO A 469 -3.78 -20.65 29.98
C PRO A 469 -2.79 -21.27 28.99
N PHE A 470 -3.24 -21.55 27.77
CA PHE A 470 -2.35 -21.96 26.67
C PHE A 470 -1.59 -20.75 26.13
N SER A 471 -0.31 -20.95 25.79
CA SER A 471 0.45 -19.92 25.07
C SER A 471 0.11 -19.93 23.57
N PRO A 472 0.34 -18.83 22.85
CA PRO A 472 0.19 -18.79 21.39
C PRO A 472 1.07 -19.83 20.68
N ASP A 473 2.27 -20.09 21.21
CA ASP A 473 3.20 -21.06 20.64
C ASP A 473 2.69 -22.49 20.81
N MET A 474 2.14 -22.86 21.97
CA MET A 474 1.53 -24.18 22.18
C MET A 474 0.42 -24.46 21.15
N VAL A 475 -0.46 -23.48 20.93
CA VAL A 475 -1.56 -23.62 19.97
C VAL A 475 -1.04 -23.73 18.53
N ASN A 476 0.02 -23.00 18.16
CA ASN A 476 0.65 -23.12 16.84
C ASN A 476 1.37 -24.46 16.67
N ASP A 477 2.07 -24.93 17.70
CA ASP A 477 2.72 -26.22 17.71
C ASP A 477 1.69 -27.33 17.55
N TYR A 478 0.58 -27.29 18.28
CA TYR A 478 -0.53 -28.22 18.10
C TYR A 478 -1.14 -28.15 16.69
N PHE A 479 -1.38 -26.96 16.15
CA PHE A 479 -2.01 -26.85 14.83
C PHE A 479 -1.11 -27.38 13.72
N THR A 480 0.20 -27.19 13.82
CA THR A 480 1.17 -27.59 12.77
C THR A 480 1.72 -29.01 12.94
N CYS A 481 1.78 -29.53 14.16
CA CYS A 481 2.33 -30.86 14.41
C CYS A 481 1.42 -31.95 13.83
N ARG A 482 1.96 -32.86 13.01
CA ARG A 482 1.21 -33.99 12.45
C ARG A 482 1.34 -35.27 13.29
N PHE A 483 2.54 -35.55 13.77
CA PHE A 483 2.87 -36.81 14.43
C PHE A 483 2.94 -36.65 15.96
N PRO A 484 2.74 -37.73 16.73
CA PRO A 484 2.99 -37.74 18.16
C PRO A 484 4.34 -37.11 18.54
N ALA A 485 4.31 -36.18 19.50
CA ALA A 485 5.48 -35.54 20.10
C ALA A 485 5.23 -35.36 21.61
N PRO A 486 5.32 -36.43 22.41
CA PRO A 486 5.05 -36.39 23.84
C PRO A 486 5.95 -35.41 24.61
N ASP A 487 7.20 -35.28 24.18
CA ASP A 487 8.20 -34.34 24.68
C ASP A 487 7.78 -32.86 24.58
N ARG A 488 6.92 -32.56 23.60
CA ARG A 488 6.33 -31.22 23.39
C ARG A 488 4.91 -31.09 23.95
N GLY A 489 4.45 -32.07 24.73
CA GLY A 489 3.09 -32.09 25.28
C GLY A 489 2.00 -32.44 24.25
N LEU A 490 2.37 -33.11 23.15
CA LEU A 490 1.48 -33.50 22.05
C LEU A 490 1.48 -35.04 21.87
N PRO A 491 1.02 -35.82 22.87
CA PRO A 491 1.13 -37.29 22.84
C PRO A 491 0.39 -37.95 21.67
N MET A 492 -0.66 -37.31 21.15
CA MET A 492 -1.45 -37.77 20.00
C MET A 492 -1.05 -37.09 18.68
N GLY A 493 -0.05 -36.21 18.73
CA GLY A 493 0.24 -35.25 17.68
C GLY A 493 -0.79 -34.11 17.67
N GLY A 494 -0.88 -33.43 16.53
CA GLY A 494 -1.71 -32.24 16.37
C GLY A 494 -2.56 -32.30 15.09
N ALA A 495 -2.95 -31.13 14.59
CA ALA A 495 -3.83 -31.00 13.43
C ALA A 495 -3.09 -31.18 12.09
N GLY A 496 -1.76 -31.10 12.07
CA GLY A 496 -0.94 -31.34 10.87
C GLY A 496 -1.06 -30.27 9.77
N ALA A 497 -1.46 -29.05 10.12
CA ALA A 497 -1.60 -27.95 9.17
C ALA A 497 -0.23 -27.46 8.64
N PRO A 498 -0.14 -27.02 7.36
CA PRO A 498 1.12 -26.58 6.75
C PRO A 498 1.61 -25.20 7.23
N CYS A 499 0.81 -24.51 8.06
CA CYS A 499 1.12 -23.17 8.56
C CYS A 499 0.42 -22.90 9.89
N THR A 500 0.76 -21.77 10.51
CA THR A 500 0.22 -21.35 11.82
C THR A 500 -1.29 -21.06 11.80
N VAL A 501 -1.95 -21.08 12.96
CA VAL A 501 -3.40 -20.75 13.04
C VAL A 501 -3.73 -19.34 12.56
N HIS A 502 -2.75 -18.43 12.56
CA HIS A 502 -2.93 -17.07 12.03
C HIS A 502 -3.40 -17.09 10.56
N ASN A 503 -2.93 -18.07 9.80
CA ASN A 503 -3.22 -18.23 8.39
C ASN A 503 -4.67 -18.67 8.11
N LEU A 504 -5.43 -19.15 9.10
CA LEU A 504 -6.87 -19.42 8.94
C LEU A 504 -7.62 -18.14 8.54
N ARG A 505 -7.24 -16.98 9.10
CA ARG A 505 -7.83 -15.69 8.73
C ARG A 505 -7.50 -15.29 7.28
N ASN A 506 -6.33 -15.69 6.78
CA ASN A 506 -5.94 -15.48 5.38
C ASN A 506 -6.72 -16.42 4.46
N PHE A 507 -6.85 -17.68 4.85
CA PHE A 507 -7.66 -18.68 4.14
C PHE A 507 -9.10 -18.21 3.99
N HIS A 508 -9.79 -17.86 5.10
CA HIS A 508 -11.18 -17.39 5.05
C HIS A 508 -11.38 -16.11 4.26
N ALA A 509 -10.47 -15.13 4.40
CA ALA A 509 -10.54 -13.91 3.60
C ALA A 509 -10.39 -14.19 2.10
N THR A 510 -9.48 -15.08 1.73
CA THR A 510 -9.24 -15.46 0.34
C THR A 510 -10.41 -16.27 -0.21
N ARG A 511 -10.90 -17.27 0.54
CA ARG A 511 -12.06 -18.08 0.17
C ARG A 511 -13.30 -17.21 -0.05
N ARG A 512 -13.62 -16.31 0.88
CA ARG A 512 -14.77 -15.40 0.75
C ARG A 512 -14.63 -14.47 -0.45
N PHE A 513 -13.41 -14.03 -0.75
CA PHE A 513 -13.15 -13.24 -1.96
C PHE A 513 -13.40 -14.07 -3.23
N SER A 514 -12.86 -15.29 -3.33
CA SER A 514 -13.07 -16.16 -4.49
C SER A 514 -14.54 -16.52 -4.69
N GLU A 515 -15.29 -16.84 -3.62
CA GLU A 515 -16.76 -17.03 -3.66
C GLU A 515 -17.47 -15.83 -4.27
N PHE A 516 -17.11 -14.62 -3.81
CA PHE A 516 -17.66 -13.38 -4.37
C PHE A 516 -17.31 -13.20 -5.86
N VAL A 517 -16.10 -13.56 -6.29
CA VAL A 517 -15.72 -13.49 -7.71
C VAL A 517 -16.63 -14.38 -8.55
N HIS A 518 -16.91 -15.60 -8.10
CA HIS A 518 -17.83 -16.51 -8.78
C HIS A 518 -19.27 -15.97 -8.82
N GLU A 519 -19.80 -15.49 -7.68
CA GLU A 519 -21.13 -14.88 -7.57
C GLU A 519 -21.29 -13.66 -8.50
N PHE A 520 -20.28 -12.78 -8.52
CA PHE A 520 -20.28 -11.59 -9.36
C PHE A 520 -20.22 -11.95 -10.85
N ALA A 521 -19.36 -12.90 -11.22
CA ALA A 521 -19.24 -13.36 -12.60
C ALA A 521 -20.50 -14.06 -13.14
N ALA A 522 -21.27 -14.72 -12.27
CA ALA A 522 -22.54 -15.33 -12.66
C ALA A 522 -23.63 -14.31 -13.03
N THR A 523 -23.52 -13.06 -12.55
CA THR A 523 -24.54 -12.02 -12.73
C THR A 523 -24.09 -10.84 -13.59
N HIS A 524 -22.78 -10.73 -13.90
CA HIS A 524 -22.20 -9.60 -14.61
C HIS A 524 -21.30 -10.07 -15.78
N TYR A 525 -21.89 -10.16 -16.99
CA TYR A 525 -21.18 -10.63 -18.18
C TYR A 525 -20.15 -9.62 -18.72
N ASN A 526 -20.52 -8.35 -18.85
CA ASN A 526 -19.64 -7.28 -19.36
C ASN A 526 -19.73 -6.01 -18.49
N PRO A 527 -19.37 -6.10 -17.19
CA PRO A 527 -19.36 -4.96 -16.28
C PRO A 527 -18.37 -3.89 -16.73
N SER A 528 -18.67 -2.62 -16.43
CA SER A 528 -17.70 -1.54 -16.62
C SER A 528 -16.62 -1.59 -15.54
N TYR A 529 -15.48 -0.93 -15.78
CA TYR A 529 -14.44 -0.77 -14.74
C TYR A 529 -15.00 -0.11 -13.46
N GLU A 530 -15.97 0.79 -13.58
CA GLU A 530 -16.60 1.43 -12.43
C GLU A 530 -17.43 0.44 -11.60
N ASP A 531 -18.12 -0.49 -12.25
CA ASP A 531 -18.89 -1.54 -11.58
C ASP A 531 -17.96 -2.47 -10.79
N LEU A 532 -16.82 -2.86 -11.39
CA LEU A 532 -15.77 -3.63 -10.71
C LEU A 532 -15.22 -2.90 -9.48
N LEU A 533 -14.91 -1.61 -9.61
CA LEU A 533 -14.40 -0.81 -8.50
C LEU A 533 -15.41 -0.72 -7.34
N ILE A 534 -16.68 -0.51 -7.65
CA ILE A 534 -17.76 -0.46 -6.65
C ILE A 534 -17.90 -1.83 -5.96
N ALA A 535 -17.92 -2.91 -6.72
CA ALA A 535 -18.02 -4.26 -6.16
C ALA A 535 -16.80 -4.62 -5.30
N TYR A 536 -15.60 -4.17 -5.70
CA TYR A 536 -14.35 -4.40 -5.00
C TYR A 536 -14.21 -3.57 -3.71
N GLN A 537 -14.26 -2.24 -3.81
CA GLN A 537 -13.96 -1.31 -2.71
C GLN A 537 -15.20 -0.71 -2.03
N GLY A 538 -16.37 -0.77 -2.67
CA GLY A 538 -17.56 -0.04 -2.26
C GLY A 538 -17.53 1.42 -2.72
N CYS A 539 -18.62 2.14 -2.47
CA CYS A 539 -18.68 3.59 -2.70
C CYS A 539 -19.46 4.32 -1.61
N THR A 540 -18.91 5.44 -1.15
CA THR A 540 -19.61 6.42 -0.32
C THR A 540 -20.09 7.56 -1.22
N ARG A 541 -21.41 7.63 -1.41
CA ARG A 541 -22.20 8.59 -2.18
C ARG A 541 -21.52 9.77 -2.91
N SER A 542 -21.73 9.81 -4.24
CA SER A 542 -22.26 10.99 -4.95
C SER A 542 -23.81 10.93 -4.93
N SER A 543 -24.47 12.08 -5.08
CA SER A 543 -25.89 12.40 -4.81
C SER A 543 -27.00 11.46 -5.34
N LYS A 544 -26.70 10.39 -6.10
CA LYS A 544 -27.70 9.44 -6.65
C LYS A 544 -27.52 7.95 -6.29
N ARG A 545 -26.37 7.48 -5.81
CA ARG A 545 -26.14 6.04 -5.50
C ARG A 545 -26.19 5.81 -4.00
N GLN A 546 -26.87 4.81 -3.45
CA GLN A 546 -26.84 4.51 -2.01
C GLN A 546 -25.42 4.11 -1.54
N GLU A 547 -25.18 4.01 -0.24
CA GLU A 547 -23.91 3.45 0.27
C GLU A 547 -23.83 1.97 -0.13
N ILE A 548 -22.89 1.63 -1.01
CA ILE A 548 -22.69 0.25 -1.48
C ILE A 548 -21.45 -0.28 -0.80
N LYS A 549 -21.61 -1.35 -0.02
CA LYS A 549 -20.49 -2.09 0.57
C LYS A 549 -19.86 -2.98 -0.51
N GLY A 550 -18.55 -2.84 -0.73
CA GLY A 550 -17.78 -3.76 -1.56
C GLY A 550 -17.31 -4.99 -0.78
N ILE A 551 -16.76 -5.98 -1.48
CA ILE A 551 -16.24 -7.22 -0.90
C ILE A 551 -15.14 -6.96 0.15
N LEU A 552 -14.30 -5.94 -0.03
CA LEU A 552 -13.27 -5.59 0.95
C LEU A 552 -13.88 -5.16 2.30
N GLN A 553 -15.04 -4.51 2.30
CA GLN A 553 -15.76 -4.12 3.51
C GLN A 553 -16.40 -5.34 4.19
N SER A 554 -16.98 -6.25 3.42
CA SER A 554 -17.54 -7.51 3.95
C SER A 554 -16.46 -8.35 4.66
N ILE A 555 -15.29 -8.52 4.03
CA ILE A 555 -14.16 -9.26 4.62
C ILE A 555 -13.59 -8.51 5.85
N ALA A 556 -13.56 -7.18 5.81
CA ALA A 556 -13.12 -6.35 6.93
C ALA A 556 -14.01 -6.51 8.17
N GLU A 557 -15.33 -6.56 7.97
CA GLU A 557 -16.31 -6.84 9.02
C GLU A 557 -16.14 -8.25 9.59
N MET A 558 -16.04 -9.26 8.71
CA MET A 558 -15.78 -10.66 9.11
C MET A 558 -14.52 -10.81 9.96
N LEU A 559 -13.44 -10.13 9.60
CA LEU A 559 -12.15 -10.27 10.28
C LEU A 559 -11.97 -9.34 11.49
N GLY A 560 -12.79 -8.30 11.65
CA GLY A 560 -12.49 -7.21 12.56
C GLY A 560 -11.18 -6.51 12.16
N ASN A 561 -11.20 -5.88 10.99
CA ASN A 561 -10.08 -5.14 10.39
C ASN A 561 -10.60 -3.97 9.55
N THR A 562 -9.71 -3.15 8.98
CA THR A 562 -10.08 -2.17 7.95
C THR A 562 -9.97 -2.78 6.53
N PRO A 563 -10.76 -2.31 5.55
CA PRO A 563 -10.69 -2.80 4.17
C PRO A 563 -9.28 -2.73 3.58
N GLY A 564 -8.55 -1.65 3.85
CA GLY A 564 -7.17 -1.47 3.39
C GLY A 564 -6.18 -2.48 4.00
N ILE A 565 -6.40 -2.89 5.25
CA ILE A 565 -5.59 -3.95 5.89
C ILE A 565 -5.93 -5.32 5.28
N CYS A 566 -7.22 -5.60 5.06
CA CYS A 566 -7.67 -6.87 4.47
C CYS A 566 -7.07 -7.09 3.08
N ARG A 567 -7.17 -6.07 2.21
CA ARG A 567 -6.56 -6.06 0.88
C ARG A 567 -5.08 -6.39 0.90
N ARG A 568 -4.32 -5.72 1.79
CA ARG A 568 -2.86 -5.78 1.81
C ARG A 568 -2.30 -7.06 2.43
N ALA A 569 -2.98 -7.60 3.44
CA ALA A 569 -2.37 -8.55 4.36
C ALA A 569 -3.17 -9.84 4.58
N TYR A 570 -4.46 -9.88 4.21
CA TYR A 570 -5.34 -11.03 4.48
C TYR A 570 -5.77 -11.78 3.22
N ILE A 571 -6.20 -11.06 2.19
CA ILE A 571 -6.64 -11.67 0.93
C ILE A 571 -5.41 -12.00 0.08
N ASP A 572 -5.39 -13.15 -0.57
CA ASP A 572 -4.37 -13.48 -1.56
C ASP A 572 -4.36 -12.44 -2.68
N PRO A 573 -3.22 -11.78 -2.94
CA PRO A 573 -3.18 -10.79 -4.00
C PRO A 573 -3.42 -11.37 -5.40
N ARG A 574 -3.14 -12.67 -5.63
CA ARG A 574 -3.38 -13.34 -6.92
C ARG A 574 -4.85 -13.32 -7.29
N GLU A 575 -5.71 -13.71 -6.35
CA GLU A 575 -7.17 -13.68 -6.51
C GLU A 575 -7.68 -12.27 -6.83
N GLN A 576 -7.15 -11.27 -6.13
CA GLN A 576 -7.53 -9.86 -6.35
C GLN A 576 -7.11 -9.35 -7.73
N LEU A 577 -5.97 -9.80 -8.26
CA LEU A 577 -5.54 -9.48 -9.63
C LEU A 577 -6.42 -10.17 -10.66
N MET A 578 -6.67 -11.46 -10.48
CA MET A 578 -7.48 -12.26 -11.40
C MET A 578 -8.90 -11.73 -11.53
N PHE A 579 -9.45 -11.15 -10.45
CA PHE A 579 -10.73 -10.44 -10.51
C PHE A 579 -10.74 -9.34 -11.58
N PHE A 580 -9.72 -8.48 -11.66
CA PHE A 580 -9.68 -7.44 -12.71
C PHE A 580 -9.28 -8.00 -14.08
N LYS A 581 -8.33 -8.94 -14.11
CA LYS A 581 -7.88 -9.61 -15.35
C LYS A 581 -9.03 -10.29 -16.09
N ARG A 582 -9.98 -10.90 -15.36
CA ARG A 582 -11.14 -11.61 -15.92
C ARG A 582 -11.95 -10.79 -16.93
N TRP A 583 -12.02 -9.47 -16.75
CA TRP A 583 -12.73 -8.57 -17.66
C TRP A 583 -11.78 -7.63 -18.45
N GLY A 584 -10.48 -7.95 -18.51
CA GLY A 584 -9.50 -7.17 -19.25
C GLY A 584 -9.22 -5.78 -18.67
N TYR A 585 -9.46 -5.59 -17.38
CA TYR A 585 -9.21 -4.32 -16.71
C TYR A 585 -7.91 -4.36 -15.90
N ARG A 586 -7.22 -3.23 -15.86
CA ARG A 586 -6.09 -2.99 -14.97
C ARG A 586 -6.58 -2.89 -13.52
N PRO A 587 -5.91 -3.56 -12.58
CA PRO A 587 -6.25 -3.43 -11.16
C PRO A 587 -5.97 -2.02 -10.61
N PRO A 588 -6.61 -1.62 -9.49
CA PRO A 588 -6.38 -0.31 -8.88
C PRO A 588 -4.93 -0.14 -8.42
N ASP A 589 -4.36 1.07 -8.54
CA ASP A 589 -3.00 1.37 -8.07
C ASP A 589 -2.73 0.92 -6.64
N ALA A 590 -3.75 1.05 -5.79
CA ALA A 590 -3.61 0.72 -4.39
C ALA A 590 -3.47 -0.81 -4.19
N LEU A 591 -3.99 -1.63 -5.10
CA LEU A 591 -3.73 -3.06 -5.17
C LEU A 591 -2.35 -3.33 -5.81
N ILE A 592 -2.05 -2.69 -6.94
CA ILE A 592 -0.76 -2.85 -7.66
C ILE A 592 0.43 -2.46 -6.78
N ARG A 593 0.37 -1.36 -6.04
CA ARG A 593 1.41 -0.92 -5.08
C ARG A 593 1.53 -1.86 -3.89
N ASP A 594 0.42 -2.48 -3.49
CA ASP A 594 0.45 -3.48 -2.43
C ASP A 594 0.99 -4.83 -2.96
N LEU A 595 0.98 -5.00 -4.28
CA LEU A 595 1.65 -6.03 -5.07
C LEU A 595 3.00 -5.52 -5.59
N TYR A 596 3.77 -6.36 -6.26
CA TYR A 596 5.13 -6.00 -6.62
C TYR A 596 5.34 -6.05 -8.13
N GLU A 597 5.74 -4.90 -8.69
CA GLU A 597 6.44 -4.74 -9.97
C GLU A 597 7.94 -5.06 -9.74
N ASN A 598 8.51 -5.85 -10.66
CA ASN A 598 9.91 -6.22 -10.82
C ASN A 598 10.44 -7.34 -9.92
N GLU A 599 10.13 -8.58 -10.31
CA GLU A 599 11.15 -9.60 -10.55
C GLU A 599 11.33 -9.67 -12.09
N ASP A 600 12.48 -10.13 -12.59
CA ASP A 600 12.74 -10.43 -14.02
C ASP A 600 11.84 -11.56 -14.59
N ALA A 601 10.75 -11.87 -13.91
CA ALA A 601 9.76 -12.88 -14.26
C ALA A 601 8.47 -12.49 -13.57
N ASP A 602 7.64 -11.69 -14.24
CA ASP A 602 6.27 -11.34 -13.90
C ASP A 602 5.51 -12.44 -13.10
N PRO A 603 5.60 -12.46 -11.76
CA PRO A 603 5.27 -13.66 -10.99
C PRO A 603 3.75 -13.83 -10.83
N TYR A 604 2.98 -12.86 -11.31
CA TYR A 604 1.53 -12.82 -11.23
C TYR A 604 0.87 -12.49 -12.58
N GLY A 605 1.62 -12.45 -13.68
CA GLY A 605 1.07 -12.12 -15.00
C GLY A 605 0.67 -10.64 -15.17
N LEU A 606 1.19 -9.73 -14.33
CA LEU A 606 0.98 -8.28 -14.37
C LEU A 606 1.41 -7.65 -15.70
N GLU A 607 2.51 -8.08 -16.31
CA GLU A 607 2.96 -7.57 -17.61
C GLU A 607 1.99 -7.97 -18.72
N GLU A 608 1.53 -9.23 -18.76
CA GLU A 608 0.46 -9.64 -19.68
C GLU A 608 -0.83 -8.84 -19.45
N ILE A 609 -1.20 -8.59 -18.19
CA ILE A 609 -2.37 -7.79 -17.81
C ILE A 609 -2.24 -6.34 -18.32
N LEU A 610 -1.04 -5.76 -18.27
CA LEU A 610 -0.77 -4.38 -18.65
C LEU A 610 -0.55 -4.19 -20.17
N VAL A 611 -0.15 -5.24 -20.89
CA VAL A 611 0.10 -5.20 -22.36
C VAL A 611 -1.19 -5.29 -23.18
N HIS A 612 -2.29 -5.81 -22.61
CA HIS A 612 -3.59 -5.93 -23.27
C HIS A 612 -4.31 -4.61 -23.61
N GLU A 613 -3.67 -3.44 -23.41
CA GLU A 613 -4.16 -2.13 -23.88
C GLU A 613 -4.21 -1.99 -25.42
N SER A 614 -3.74 -2.98 -26.20
CA SER A 614 -3.53 -2.80 -27.64
C SER A 614 -4.46 -3.55 -28.59
N HIS A 615 -5.24 -4.56 -28.16
CA HIS A 615 -6.05 -5.36 -29.08
C HIS A 615 -7.47 -5.55 -28.56
N GLY A 616 -8.43 -5.05 -29.35
CA GLY A 616 -9.85 -5.08 -29.04
C GLY A 616 -10.40 -6.51 -28.84
N ARG A 617 -11.43 -6.58 -28.00
CA ARG A 617 -12.43 -7.66 -27.82
C ARG A 617 -12.16 -8.92 -28.65
N GLY A 618 -11.56 -9.94 -28.03
CA GLY A 618 -11.51 -11.27 -28.64
C GLY A 618 -10.54 -12.24 -27.99
N SER A 619 -10.70 -12.57 -26.71
CA SER A 619 -9.99 -13.71 -26.09
C SER A 619 -10.55 -14.08 -24.71
N ALA A 620 -11.88 -14.16 -24.58
CA ALA A 620 -12.52 -14.63 -23.34
C ALA A 620 -12.53 -16.17 -23.20
N GLU A 621 -12.05 -16.93 -24.19
CA GLU A 621 -12.24 -18.39 -24.23
C GLU A 621 -11.03 -19.26 -23.84
N ILE A 622 -9.82 -18.72 -23.66
CA ILE A 622 -8.61 -19.57 -23.51
C ILE A 622 -8.27 -19.95 -22.05
N LEU A 623 -8.88 -19.35 -21.02
CA LEU A 623 -8.49 -19.58 -19.62
C LEU A 623 -9.51 -20.37 -18.78
N LEU A 624 -10.46 -21.06 -19.42
CA LEU A 624 -11.50 -21.84 -18.72
C LEU A 624 -11.11 -23.28 -18.36
N SER A 625 -9.92 -23.78 -18.72
CA SER A 625 -9.58 -25.21 -18.59
C SER A 625 -8.43 -25.55 -17.63
N ALA A 626 -8.01 -24.65 -16.75
CA ALA A 626 -6.96 -24.96 -15.78
C ALA A 626 -7.16 -24.24 -14.45
N HIS A 627 -8.23 -24.57 -13.72
CA HIS A 627 -8.30 -24.41 -12.26
C HIS A 627 -9.33 -25.36 -11.66
#